data_AF-A0AAI8ME47-F1
#
_entry.id   AF-A0AAI8ME47-F1
#
_cell.length_a   1.000
_cell.length_b   1.000
_cell.length_c   1.000
_cell.angle_alpha   90.00
_cell.angle_beta   90.00
_cell.angle_gamma   90.00
#
_symmetry.space_group_name_H-M   'P 1'
#
loop_
_entity.id
_entity.type
_entity.pdbx_description
1 polymer ?
#
loop_
_entity_poly.entity_id
_entity_poly.type
_entity_poly.pdbx_seq_one_letter_code
_entity_poly.pdbx_strand_id
1 'polypeptide(L)' 'MANSIWTTEEFTCTGCGMNYTATREEHSELHSGSFKCSICSGEVHAWSGKHHFFGWQAVKTKPPVFGRRWAGVEW' A
#
# COMPACT_ATOMS: atom_id res chain seq x y z
N MET A 1 -6.86 -3.93 28.96
CA MET A 1 -5.68 -3.58 28.14
C MET A 1 -6.10 -3.77 26.68
N ALA A 2 -6.54 -2.71 26.01
CA ALA A 2 -6.91 -2.79 24.59
C ALA A 2 -5.65 -2.49 23.77
N ASN A 3 -5.06 -3.52 23.17
CA ASN A 3 -3.97 -3.35 22.22
C ASN A 3 -4.64 -2.98 20.91
N SER A 4 -4.53 -1.72 20.47
CA SER A 4 -5.04 -1.32 19.16
C SER A 4 -4.30 -2.15 18.10
N ILE A 5 -4.98 -3.13 17.51
CA ILE A 5 -4.39 -3.99 16.48
C ILE A 5 -4.39 -3.20 15.18
N TRP A 6 -3.19 -2.88 14.72
CA TRP A 6 -2.91 -2.21 13.46
C TRP A 6 -2.30 -3.24 12.53
N THR A 7 -2.97 -3.50 11.41
CA THR A 7 -2.56 -4.50 10.42
C THR A 7 -2.32 -3.80 9.09
N THR A 8 -1.08 -3.85 8.59
CA THR A 8 -0.79 -3.38 7.23
C THR A 8 -1.24 -4.42 6.21
N GLU A 9 -2.15 -4.04 5.33
CA GLU A 9 -2.66 -4.84 4.22
C GLU A 9 -2.15 -4.28 2.88
N GLU A 10 -1.84 -5.20 1.97
CA GLU A 10 -1.38 -4.90 0.61
C GLU A 10 -2.55 -5.07 -0.37
N PHE A 11 -2.74 -4.10 -1.25
CA PHE A 11 -3.81 -4.04 -2.22
C PHE A 11 -3.21 -3.86 -3.62
N THR A 12 -3.57 -4.72 -4.56
CA THR A 12 -3.11 -4.60 -5.95
C THR A 12 -4.24 -4.10 -6.83
N CYS A 13 -4.02 -3.00 -7.54
CA CYS A 13 -5.01 -2.46 -8.47
C CYS A 13 -5.11 -3.35 -9.71
N THR A 14 -6.30 -3.91 -9.96
CA THR A 14 -6.57 -4.79 -11.13
C THR A 14 -6.49 -4.07 -12.48
N GLY A 15 -6.68 -2.74 -12.50
CA GLY A 15 -6.66 -1.95 -13.73
C GLY A 15 -5.25 -1.60 -14.25
N CYS A 16 -4.28 -1.39 -13.37
CA CYS A 16 -2.92 -0.96 -13.76
C CYS A 16 -1.81 -1.85 -13.19
N GLY A 17 -2.13 -2.80 -12.30
CA GLY A 17 -1.15 -3.69 -11.67
C GLY A 17 -0.30 -3.03 -10.58
N MET A 18 -0.59 -1.79 -10.17
CA MET A 18 0.14 -1.11 -9.09
C MET A 18 -0.24 -1.66 -7.72
N ASN A 19 0.77 -1.89 -6.89
CA ASN A 19 0.60 -2.30 -5.51
C ASN A 19 0.48 -1.07 -4.60
N TYR A 20 -0.42 -1.16 -3.64
CA TYR A 20 -0.69 -0.18 -2.62
C TYR A 20 -0.65 -0.85 -1.26
N THR A 21 -0.35 -0.09 -0.22
CA THR A 21 -0.41 -0.52 1.17
C THR A 21 -1.32 0.42 1.92
N ALA A 22 -2.14 -0.13 2.81
CA ALA A 22 -2.87 0.63 3.81
C ALA A 22 -2.82 -0.08 5.16
N THR A 23 -2.90 0.70 6.23
CA THR A 23 -2.97 0.15 7.59
C THR A 23 -4.41 0.14 8.04
N ARG A 24 -4.92 -1.05 8.38
CA ARG A 24 -6.22 -1.27 9.01
C ARG A 24 -6.07 -1.12 10.51
N GLU A 25 -6.96 -0.36 11.12
CA GLU A 25 -7.10 -0.19 12.55
C GLU A 25 -8.52 -0.55 12.98
N GLU A 26 -8.66 -1.36 14.02
CA GLU A 26 -9.97 -1.68 14.59
C GLU A 26 -10.52 -0.49 15.37
N HIS A 27 -11.72 -0.05 15.01
CA HIS A 27 -12.42 1.06 15.64
C HIS A 27 -13.79 0.59 16.12
N SER A 28 -14.25 1.08 17.28
CA SER A 28 -15.60 0.75 17.76
C SER A 28 -16.71 1.40 16.92
N GLU A 29 -16.39 2.52 16.26
CA GLU A 29 -17.27 3.28 15.40
C GLU A 29 -17.28 2.72 13.97
N LEU A 30 -18.40 2.95 13.27
CA LEU A 30 -18.53 2.55 11.87
C LEU A 30 -17.81 3.56 11.00
N HIS A 31 -16.77 3.10 10.32
CA HIS A 31 -16.07 3.86 9.29
C HIS A 31 -16.29 3.22 7.93
N SER A 32 -16.44 4.09 6.94
CA SER A 32 -16.61 3.70 5.55
C SER A 32 -15.71 4.57 4.69
N GLY A 33 -15.12 3.99 3.67
CA GLY A 33 -14.25 4.70 2.75
C GLY A 33 -13.95 3.87 1.51
N SER A 34 -13.38 4.53 0.51
CA SER A 34 -12.80 3.81 -0.62
C SER A 34 -11.47 4.42 -1.03
N PHE A 35 -10.59 3.54 -1.47
CA PHE A 35 -9.31 3.90 -2.03
C PHE A 35 -9.35 3.78 -3.53
N LYS A 36 -8.85 4.83 -4.17
CA LYS A 36 -8.72 4.92 -5.62
C LYS A 36 -7.26 4.86 -6.00
N CYS A 37 -7.01 4.20 -7.12
CA CYS A 37 -5.70 4.17 -7.73
C CYS A 37 -5.36 5.56 -8.27
N SER A 38 -4.18 6.10 -7.95
CA SER A 38 -3.76 7.40 -8.51
C SER A 38 -3.41 7.34 -10.00
N ILE A 39 -3.26 6.16 -10.58
CA ILE A 39 -2.87 5.98 -11.99
C ILE A 39 -4.09 5.85 -12.90
N CYS A 40 -4.99 4.91 -12.60
CA CYS A 40 -6.17 4.65 -13.43
C CYS A 40 -7.47 5.21 -12.85
N SER A 41 -7.43 5.86 -11.67
CA SER A 41 -8.60 6.36 -10.94
C SER A 41 -9.66 5.31 -10.60
N GLY A 42 -9.37 4.02 -10.85
CA GLY A 42 -10.24 2.91 -10.50
C GLY A 42 -10.29 2.69 -9.00
N GLU A 43 -11.45 2.26 -8.52
CA GLU A 43 -11.61 1.81 -7.13
C GLU A 43 -10.79 0.53 -6.92
N VAL A 44 -9.85 0.58 -5.97
CA VAL A 44 -8.99 -0.55 -5.64
C VAL A 44 -9.57 -1.33 -4.46
N HIS A 45 -10.06 -0.60 -3.46
CA HIS A 45 -10.62 -1.20 -2.27
C HIS A 45 -11.68 -0.28 -1.69
N ALA A 46 -12.81 -0.83 -1.29
CA ALA A 46 -13.85 -0.14 -0.54
C ALA A 46 -14.13 -0.94 0.73
N TRP A 47 -14.29 -0.24 1.85
CA TRP A 47 -14.57 -0.86 3.13
C TRP A 47 -15.71 -0.14 3.84
N SER A 48 -16.41 -0.90 4.69
CA SER A 48 -17.47 -0.40 5.55
C SER A 48 -17.56 -1.33 6.76
N GLY A 49 -17.32 -0.80 7.95
CA GLY A 49 -17.37 -1.61 9.17
C GLY A 49 -16.71 -0.95 10.36
N LYS A 50 -16.45 -1.76 11.38
CA LYS A 50 -15.78 -1.38 12.63
C LYS A 50 -14.25 -1.33 12.49
N HIS A 51 -13.79 -0.84 11.35
CA HIS A 51 -12.38 -0.73 11.05
C HIS A 51 -12.16 0.48 10.14
N HIS A 52 -11.05 1.15 10.36
CA HIS A 52 -10.62 2.30 9.60
C HIS A 52 -9.32 1.96 8.89
N PHE A 53 -9.22 2.30 7.61
CA PHE A 53 -7.96 2.19 6.88
C PHE A 53 -7.35 3.58 6.71
N PHE A 54 -6.06 3.70 7.01
CA PHE A 54 -5.29 4.93 6.81
C PHE A 54 -3.91 4.64 6.21
N GLY A 55 -3.19 5.70 5.83
CA GLY A 55 -1.86 5.56 5.25
C GLY A 55 -1.84 4.92 3.87
N TRP A 56 -2.86 5.21 3.03
CA TRP A 56 -2.91 4.75 1.65
C TRP A 56 -1.71 5.25 0.86
N GLN A 57 -0.82 4.34 0.49
CA GLN A 57 0.42 4.66 -0.23
C GLN A 57 0.69 3.63 -1.30
N ALA A 58 1.12 4.09 -2.49
CA ALA A 58 1.62 3.18 -3.52
C ALA A 58 2.95 2.58 -3.06
N VAL A 59 3.09 1.26 -3.14
CA VAL A 59 4.32 0.56 -2.84
C VAL A 59 5.33 0.95 -3.91
N LYS A 60 6.25 1.84 -3.55
CA LYS A 60 7.46 2.07 -4.35
C LYS A 60 8.38 0.90 -4.06
N THR A 61 8.19 -0.21 -4.78
CA THR A 61 9.24 -1.23 -4.85
C THR A 61 10.49 -0.52 -5.35
N LYS A 62 11.44 -0.27 -4.45
CA LYS A 62 12.79 0.14 -4.86
C LYS A 62 13.23 -0.93 -5.83
N PRO A 63 13.61 -0.60 -7.08
CA PRO A 63 14.13 -1.60 -7.98
C PRO A 63 15.29 -2.29 -7.24
N PRO A 64 15.32 -3.64 -7.18
CA PRO A 64 16.47 -4.32 -6.62
C PRO A 64 17.67 -3.80 -7.41
N VAL A 65 18.65 -3.23 -6.70
CA VAL A 65 19.85 -2.67 -7.32
C VAL A 65 20.67 -3.85 -7.85
N PHE A 66 20.28 -4.37 -9.01
CA PHE A 66 20.98 -5.45 -9.69
C PHE A 66 22.11 -4.83 -10.52
N GLY A 67 23.26 -4.68 -9.88
CA GLY A 67 24.59 -4.68 -10.50
C GLY A 67 25.08 -3.39 -11.17
N ARG A 68 26.23 -2.89 -10.71
CA ARG A 68 27.37 -2.62 -11.61
C ARG A 68 28.68 -2.94 -10.89
N ARG A 69 29.16 -4.17 -11.12
CA ARG A 69 30.56 -4.56 -11.02
C ARG A 69 31.17 -4.41 -12.41
N TRP A 70 31.90 -3.33 -12.62
CA TRP A 70 32.94 -3.17 -13.65
C TRP A 70 34.19 -2.80 -12.82
N ALA A 71 35.12 -3.71 -12.48
CA ALA A 71 36.13 -4.29 -13.36
C ALA A 71 36.77 -3.24 -14.28
N GLY A 72 37.88 -2.62 -13.78
CA GLY A 72 38.98 -1.99 -14.53
C GLY A 72 38.70 -0.92 -15.58
N VAL A 73 39.31 0.26 -15.44
CA VAL A 73 40.15 0.94 -16.45
C VAL A 73 40.73 2.23 -15.82
N GLU A 74 41.97 2.50 -16.19
CA GLU A 74 42.99 3.39 -15.61
C GLU A 74 42.75 4.90 -15.78
N TRP A 75 43.32 5.68 -14.86
CA TRP A 75 44.22 6.81 -15.18
C TRP A 75 45.24 6.99 -14.06
#